data_AF-A0A287DG89-F1
#
_entry.id   AF-A0A287DG89-F1
#
_cell.length_a   1.000
_cell.length_b   1.000
_cell.length_c   1.000
_cell.angle_alpha   90.00
_cell.angle_beta   90.00
_cell.angle_gamma   90.00
#
_symmetry.space_group_name_H-M   'P 1'
#
loop_
_entity.id
_entity.type
_entity.pdbx_description
1 polymer ?
#
loop_
_entity_poly.entity_id
_entity_poly.type
_entity_poly.pdbx_seq_one_letter_code
_entity_poly.pdbx_strand_id
1 'polypeptide(L)'
;IHMVYSKRSGKPRGYAFIEYEHERDMHSAYKHADGKKIDGRRVLVDVERGRTVKGWRPRRLGGGLGGTRRGGADVNIRHVHGVGW
;
A
#
# COMPACT_ATOMS: atom_id res chain seq x y z
N ILE A 1 3.77 -14.64 -5.31
CA ILE A 1 3.74 -13.16 -5.41
C ILE A 1 2.90 -12.76 -6.62
N HIS A 2 1.96 -11.84 -6.48
CA HIS A 2 1.11 -11.36 -7.57
C HIS A 2 1.20 -9.84 -7.70
N MET A 3 2.02 -9.36 -8.63
CA MET A 3 2.10 -7.95 -8.99
C MET A 3 0.90 -7.54 -9.84
N VAL A 4 0.32 -6.37 -9.56
CA VAL A 4 -0.83 -5.90 -10.32
C VAL A 4 -0.39 -4.99 -11.46
N TYR A 5 -0.83 -5.35 -12.66
CA TYR A 5 -0.59 -4.60 -13.89
C TYR A 5 -1.88 -3.99 -14.45
N SER A 6 -1.72 -2.93 -15.23
CA SER A 6 -2.82 -2.36 -16.01
C SER A 6 -3.25 -3.33 -17.11
N LYS A 7 -4.50 -3.80 -17.08
CA LYS A 7 -5.04 -4.67 -18.13
C LYS A 7 -5.05 -4.04 -19.53
N ARG A 8 -4.99 -2.71 -19.63
CA ARG A 8 -4.99 -1.99 -20.92
C ARG A 8 -3.60 -1.73 -21.47
N SER A 9 -2.65 -1.38 -20.61
CA SER A 9 -1.32 -0.89 -21.04
C SER A 9 -0.16 -1.79 -20.66
N GLY A 10 -0.39 -2.87 -19.90
CA GLY A 10 0.66 -3.75 -19.38
C GLY A 10 1.56 -3.11 -18.31
N LYS A 11 1.48 -1.79 -18.08
CA LYS A 11 2.33 -1.08 -17.11
C LYS A 11 1.99 -1.49 -15.66
N PRO A 12 2.98 -1.58 -14.75
CA PRO A 12 2.74 -1.91 -13.35
C PRO A 12 1.89 -0.83 -12.65
N ARG A 13 0.98 -1.25 -11.78
CA ARG A 13 0.12 -0.34 -10.99
C ARG A 13 0.80 0.22 -9.75
N GLY A 14 1.96 -0.32 -9.36
CA GLY A 14 2.70 0.10 -8.18
C GLY A 14 2.21 -0.54 -6.87
N TYR A 15 1.54 -1.70 -6.95
CA TYR A 15 1.21 -2.52 -5.78
C TYR A 15 1.17 -4.02 -6.16
N ALA A 16 1.31 -4.87 -5.16
CA ALA A 16 1.31 -6.33 -5.29
C ALA A 16 0.64 -6.98 -4.07
N PHE A 17 0.24 -8.24 -4.22
CA PHE A 17 -0.17 -9.10 -3.11
C PHE A 17 0.86 -10.20 -2.94
N ILE A 18 1.27 -10.43 -1.69
CA ILE A 18 2.24 -11.45 -1.31
C ILE A 18 1.56 -12.32 -0.28
N GLU A 19 1.42 -13.60 -0.61
CA GLU A 19 0.98 -14.63 0.32
C GLU A 19 2.22 -15.32 0.87
N TYR A 20 2.29 -15.40 2.19
CA TYR A 20 3.33 -16.12 2.91
C TYR A 20 2.79 -17.50 3.28
N GLU A 21 3.67 -18.48 3.42
CA GLU A 21 3.29 -19.82 3.89
C GLU A 21 2.75 -19.78 5.33
N HIS A 22 3.30 -18.91 6.17
CA HIS A 22 2.91 -18.79 7.58
C HIS A 22 2.44 -17.37 7.92
N GLU A 23 1.35 -17.27 8.66
CA GLU A 23 0.79 -16.00 9.14
C GLU A 23 1.80 -15.19 9.98
N ARG A 24 2.63 -15.87 10.77
CA ARG A 24 3.68 -15.22 11.57
C ARG A 24 4.67 -14.40 10.71
N ASP A 25 5.00 -14.89 9.53
CA ASP A 25 5.98 -14.25 8.65
C ASP A 25 5.35 -13.02 7.98
N MET A 26 4.07 -13.13 7.61
CA MET A 26 3.27 -12.00 7.14
C MET A 26 3.16 -10.90 8.21
N HIS A 27 2.86 -11.26 9.46
CA HIS A 27 2.82 -10.29 10.58
C HIS A 27 4.18 -9.64 10.84
N SER A 28 5.27 -10.40 10.76
CA SER A 28 6.62 -9.85 10.87
C SER A 28 6.90 -8.84 9.75
N ALA A 29 6.54 -9.17 8.50
CA ALA A 29 6.69 -8.26 7.37
C ALA A 29 5.84 -6.99 7.55
N TYR A 30 4.59 -7.11 7.98
CA TYR A 30 3.72 -5.96 8.26
C TYR A 30 4.31 -4.99 9.28
N LYS A 31 4.91 -5.51 10.37
CA LYS A 31 5.51 -4.66 11.42
C LYS A 31 6.81 -3.99 11.01
N HIS A 32 7.65 -4.65 10.21
CA HIS A 32 9.04 -4.22 10.00
C HIS A 32 9.33 -3.68 8.60
N ALA A 33 8.50 -3.99 7.60
CA ALA A 33 8.78 -3.62 6.21
C ALA A 33 8.07 -2.35 5.74
N ASP A 34 7.12 -1.81 6.52
CA ASP A 34 6.48 -0.53 6.17
C ASP A 34 7.50 0.60 6.09
N GLY A 35 7.44 1.37 5.00
CA GLY A 35 8.36 2.47 4.76
C GLY A 35 9.77 2.07 4.31
N LYS A 36 10.06 0.77 4.14
CA LYS A 36 11.32 0.29 3.57
C LYS A 36 11.53 0.86 2.17
N LYS A 37 12.76 1.25 1.85
CA LYS A 37 13.12 1.74 0.51
C LYS A 37 13.42 0.54 -0.40
N ILE A 38 12.74 0.50 -1.54
CA ILE A 38 13.01 -0.43 -2.65
C ILE A 38 13.18 0.43 -3.89
N ASP A 39 14.31 0.30 -4.58
CA ASP A 39 14.69 1.12 -5.75
C ASP A 39 14.50 2.62 -5.51
N GLY A 40 14.95 3.09 -4.34
CA GLY A 40 14.86 4.50 -3.93
C GLY A 40 13.46 4.96 -3.49
N ARG A 41 12.42 4.12 -3.58
CA ARG A 41 11.04 4.46 -3.21
C ARG A 41 10.64 3.77 -1.91
N ARG A 42 10.11 4.55 -0.95
CA ARG A 42 9.48 3.97 0.25
C ARG A 42 8.19 3.25 -0.15
N VAL A 43 8.04 2.00 0.26
CA VAL A 43 6.83 1.21 0.03
C VAL A 43 5.92 1.23 1.25
N LEU A 44 4.61 1.14 1.02
CA LEU A 44 3.62 0.93 2.06
C LEU A 44 3.36 -0.57 2.18
N VAL A 45 3.32 -1.08 3.41
CA VAL A 45 3.00 -2.48 3.69
C VAL A 45 1.74 -2.56 4.53
N ASP A 46 0.78 -3.37 4.10
CA ASP A 46 -0.50 -3.55 4.80
C ASP A 46 -0.98 -5.00 4.65
N VAL A 47 -1.89 -5.42 5.53
CA VAL A 47 -2.61 -6.68 5.42
C VAL A 47 -3.65 -6.61 4.29
N GLU A 48 -4.03 -7.76 3.73
CA GLU A 48 -5.00 -7.80 2.64
C GLU A 48 -6.44 -7.62 3.14
N ARG A 49 -6.94 -6.39 3.10
CA ARG A 49 -8.27 -6.03 3.61
C ARG A 49 -9.44 -6.44 2.72
N GLY A 50 -9.16 -6.76 1.45
CA GLY A 50 -10.15 -7.11 0.42
C GLY A 50 -11.09 -8.23 0.85
N ARG A 51 -10.51 -9.31 1.37
CA ARG A 51 -11.21 -10.51 1.81
C ARG A 51 -11.39 -10.60 3.33
N THR A 52 -10.65 -9.82 4.11
CA THR A 52 -10.58 -9.98 5.58
C THR A 52 -11.35 -8.94 6.38
N VAL A 53 -11.59 -7.73 5.84
CA VAL A 53 -12.22 -6.64 6.59
C VAL A 53 -13.66 -6.43 6.12
N LYS A 54 -14.63 -6.66 7.02
CA LYS A 54 -16.06 -6.47 6.73
C LYS A 54 -16.34 -5.02 6.31
N GLY A 55 -17.06 -4.86 5.19
CA GLY A 55 -17.43 -3.55 4.66
C GLY A 55 -16.30 -2.80 3.93
N TRP A 56 -15.12 -3.41 3.76
CA TRP A 56 -14.02 -2.81 3.03
C TRP A 56 -14.40 -2.50 1.57
N ARG A 57 -14.03 -1.31 1.11
CA ARG A 57 -14.16 -0.90 -0.28
C ARG A 57 -12.83 -0.34 -0.78
N PRO A 58 -12.40 -0.68 -2.01
CA PRO A 58 -11.22 -0.07 -2.61
C PRO A 58 -11.45 1.39 -2.96
N ARG A 59 -10.36 2.14 -3.14
CA ARG A 59 -10.40 3.58 -3.45
C ARG A 59 -11.24 3.97 -4.67
N ARG A 60 -11.25 3.13 -5.72
CA ARG A 60 -12.06 3.36 -6.94
C ARG A 60 -13.58 3.30 -6.69
N LEU A 61 -14.00 2.78 -5.54
CA LEU A 61 -15.40 2.67 -5.11
C LEU A 61 -15.68 3.55 -3.88
N GLY A 62 -14.89 4.61 -3.69
CA GLY A 62 -15.10 5.59 -2.61
C GLY A 62 -14.61 5.16 -1.22
N GLY A 63 -13.87 4.05 -1.10
CA GLY A 63 -13.21 3.64 0.14
C GLY A 63 -11.69 3.85 0.09
N GLY A 64 -10.94 2.84 0.53
CA GLY A 64 -9.48 2.83 0.54
C GLY A 64 -8.89 3.56 1.74
N LEU A 65 -7.59 3.31 1.98
CA LEU A 65 -6.81 3.98 3.01
C LEU A 65 -5.85 5.01 2.39
N GLY A 66 -5.31 5.88 3.24
CA GLY A 66 -4.35 6.92 2.88
C GLY A 66 -4.99 8.27 2.58
N GLY A 67 -4.27 9.35 2.91
CA GLY A 67 -4.78 10.72 2.84
C GLY A 67 -4.09 11.63 1.82
N THR A 68 -3.27 11.08 0.91
CA THR A 68 -2.42 11.90 0.01
C THR A 68 -3.20 12.70 -1.04
N ARG A 69 -4.49 12.40 -1.21
CA ARG A 69 -5.40 13.01 -2.18
C ARG A 69 -6.83 12.92 -1.62
N ARG A 70 -7.09 13.67 -0.53
CA ARG A 70 -8.40 13.83 0.12
C ARG A 70 -9.22 14.95 -0.51
N GLY A 71 -8.58 15.96 -1.09
CA GLY A 71 -9.23 17.11 -1.70
C GLY A 71 -8.20 18.11 -2.22
N GLY A 72 -8.38 19.39 -1.87
CA GLY A 72 -7.39 20.44 -2.12
C GLY A 72 -6.02 20.14 -1.52
N ALA A 73 -4.99 20.85 -1.99
CA ALA A 73 -3.61 20.63 -1.53
C ALA A 73 -3.43 20.85 -0.02
N ASP A 74 -4.29 21.66 0.58
CA ASP A 74 -4.40 22.02 1.99
C ASP A 74 -4.82 20.85 2.89
N VAL A 75 -5.66 19.93 2.39
CA VAL A 75 -6.15 18.76 3.15
C VAL A 75 -5.42 17.46 2.84
N ASN A 76 -4.49 17.50 1.88
CA ASN A 76 -3.73 16.31 1.45
C ASN A 76 -2.58 16.03 2.42
N ILE A 77 -2.60 14.83 3.01
CA ILE A 77 -1.51 14.37 3.88
C ILE A 77 -0.26 14.19 3.03
N ARG A 78 0.73 15.06 3.24
CA ARG A 78 2.08 14.88 2.70
C ARG A 78 2.82 13.94 3.63
N HIS A 79 3.28 12.80 3.12
CA HIS A 79 4.26 12.00 3.83
C HIS A 79 5.61 12.72 3.75
N VAL A 80 5.84 13.67 4.66
CA VAL A 80 7.16 14.27 4.90
C VAL A 80 7.76 13.50 6.06
N HIS A 81 8.52 12.45 5.78
CA HIS A 81 9.42 11.90 6.78
C HIS A 81 10.76 12.58 6.55
N GLY A 82 11.17 13.38 7.54
CA GLY A 82 12.37 14.20 7.48
C GLY A 82 13.56 13.43 6.93
N VAL A 83 14.29 14.10 6.05
CA VAL A 83 15.71 13.80 5.81
C VAL A 83 16.46 14.05 7.11
N GLY A 84 16.45 13.05 8.00
CA GLY A 84 17.48 12.90 9.02
C GLY A 84 18.63 12.16 8.37
N TRP A 85 19.80 12.79 8.39
CA TRP A 85 21.09 12.18 8.10
C TRP A 85 21.31 10.91 8.93
#